data_AF-F5R7E0-F1
#
_entry.id   AF-F5R7E0-F1
#
_cell.length_a   1.000
_cell.length_b   1.000
_cell.length_c   1.000
_cell.angle_alpha   90.00
_cell.angle_beta   90.00
_cell.angle_gamma   90.00
#
_symmetry.space_group_name_H-M   'P 1'
#
loop_
_entity.id
_entity.type
_entity.pdbx_description
1 polymer ?
#
loop_
_entity_poly.entity_id
_entity_poly.type
_entity_poly.pdbx_seq_one_letter_code
_entity_poly.pdbx_strand_id
1 'polypeptide(L)'
;MLANADGGREVIGRVVFAPLGDGRSAFTVTLDPRLEEYFLAMRPFRCLTGPTQRLCSFPVEREPQVVSAGDLVPLEYALMFMRTAPASLHINPFNGVYYRMKVVGERIEGQAHDVDMDPFITPDAVPAERRTRPLRDADLSVGDPKSHWLPTLLIE
;
A
#
# COMPACT_ATOMS: atom_id res chain seq x y z
N MET A 1 3.00 3.09 10.01
CA MET A 1 3.66 4.37 9.64
C MET A 1 4.52 4.16 8.40
N LEU A 2 4.84 5.24 7.69
CA LEU A 2 5.79 5.22 6.57
C LEU A 2 7.04 6.01 6.97
N ALA A 3 8.22 5.60 6.51
CA ALA A 3 9.49 6.21 6.88
C ALA A 3 10.33 6.58 5.65
N ASN A 4 11.01 7.71 5.72
CA ASN A 4 11.97 8.17 4.72
C ASN A 4 13.40 7.65 5.00
N ALA A 5 14.30 7.84 4.04
CA ALA A 5 15.70 7.40 4.17
C ALA A 5 16.49 8.15 5.28
N ASP A 6 16.06 9.37 5.61
CA ASP A 6 16.69 10.23 6.63
C ASP A 6 16.13 9.97 8.06
N GLY A 7 15.26 8.97 8.22
CA GLY A 7 14.67 8.58 9.51
C GLY A 7 13.41 9.35 9.93
N GLY A 8 12.91 10.26 9.09
CA GLY A 8 11.61 10.89 9.23
C GLY A 8 10.47 9.87 9.12
N ARG A 9 9.43 10.03 9.94
CA ARG A 9 8.32 9.07 10.06
C ARG A 9 6.98 9.78 9.97
N GLU A 10 6.11 9.22 9.15
CA GLU A 10 4.75 9.70 8.92
C GLU A 10 3.75 8.65 9.40
N VAL A 11 2.96 9.02 10.42
CA VAL A 11 1.87 8.18 10.89
C VAL A 11 0.70 8.34 9.93
N ILE A 12 0.46 7.29 9.14
CA ILE A 12 -0.61 7.24 8.13
C ILE A 12 -1.89 6.54 8.61
N GLY A 13 -1.85 5.93 9.78
CA GLY A 13 -2.96 5.14 10.30
C GLY A 13 -2.52 4.06 11.28
N ARG A 14 -3.46 3.17 11.60
CA ARG A 14 -3.33 2.06 12.53
C ARG A 14 -3.85 0.78 11.89
N VAL A 15 -3.16 -0.32 12.16
CA VAL A 15 -3.66 -1.67 11.89
C VAL A 15 -4.00 -2.34 13.22
N VAL A 16 -5.17 -2.96 13.31
CA VAL A 16 -5.58 -3.75 14.48
C VAL A 16 -5.73 -5.19 14.05
N PHE A 17 -5.06 -6.09 14.76
CA PHE A 17 -5.13 -7.53 14.51
C PHE A 17 -6.03 -8.22 15.55
N ALA A 18 -6.88 -9.13 15.09
CA ALA A 18 -7.70 -10.00 15.94
C ALA A 18 -7.36 -11.47 15.62
N PRO A 19 -6.84 -12.24 16.59
CA PRO A 19 -6.51 -13.65 16.37
C PRO A 19 -7.73 -14.47 15.94
N LEU A 20 -7.56 -15.31 14.92
CA LEU A 20 -8.60 -16.25 14.46
C LEU A 20 -8.30 -17.71 14.84
N GLY A 21 -7.08 -18.00 15.28
CA GLY A 21 -6.56 -19.36 15.46
C GLY A 21 -5.69 -19.81 14.27
N ASP A 22 -5.00 -20.94 14.45
CA ASP A 22 -4.13 -21.56 13.42
C ASP A 22 -3.05 -20.64 12.84
N GLY A 23 -2.55 -19.70 13.63
CA GLY A 23 -1.54 -18.73 13.18
C GLY A 23 -2.07 -17.64 12.24
N ARG A 24 -3.40 -17.48 12.13
CA ARG A 24 -4.05 -16.44 11.33
C ARG A 24 -4.66 -15.35 12.21
N SER A 25 -4.72 -14.15 11.66
CA SER A 25 -5.35 -12.98 12.27
C SER A 25 -6.20 -12.23 11.26
N ALA A 26 -7.42 -11.85 11.64
CA ALA A 26 -8.14 -10.80 10.94
C ALA A 26 -7.46 -9.46 11.19
N PHE A 27 -7.58 -8.53 10.25
CA PHE A 27 -7.06 -7.17 10.45
C PHE A 27 -8.07 -6.11 10.02
N THR A 28 -7.90 -4.91 10.58
CA THR A 28 -8.60 -3.70 10.13
C THR A 28 -7.60 -2.56 10.02
N VAL A 29 -7.66 -1.84 8.90
CA VAL A 29 -6.83 -0.65 8.65
C VAL A 29 -7.69 0.60 8.87
N THR A 30 -7.22 1.50 9.73
CA THR A 30 -7.83 2.81 9.93
C THR A 30 -6.82 3.89 9.58
N LEU A 31 -7.07 4.66 8.52
CA LEU A 31 -6.20 5.77 8.13
C LEU A 31 -6.26 6.91 9.15
N ASP A 32 -5.13 7.59 9.33
CA ASP A 32 -5.02 8.78 10.19
C ASP A 32 -5.93 9.89 9.64
N PRO A 33 -6.74 10.55 10.49
CA PRO A 33 -7.66 11.60 10.04
C PRO A 33 -6.95 12.85 9.49
N ARG A 34 -5.63 12.99 9.69
CA ARG A 34 -4.83 14.08 9.12
C ARG A 34 -4.52 13.90 7.63
N LEU A 35 -4.79 12.72 7.06
CA LEU A 35 -4.69 12.57 5.60
C LEU A 35 -5.73 13.46 4.93
N GLU A 36 -5.26 14.30 4.02
CA GLU A 36 -6.07 15.26 3.29
C GLU A 36 -6.86 14.55 2.18
N GLU A 37 -8.07 15.01 1.92
CA GLU A 37 -8.88 14.49 0.82
C GLU A 37 -8.60 15.27 -0.47
N TYR A 38 -8.29 14.54 -1.54
CA TYR A 38 -8.10 15.08 -2.89
C TYR A 38 -9.01 14.37 -3.87
N PHE A 39 -9.65 15.12 -4.75
CA PHE A 39 -10.38 14.56 -5.90
C PHE A 39 -9.42 14.32 -7.05
N LEU A 40 -9.06 13.06 -7.25
CA LEU A 40 -8.19 12.62 -8.36
C LEU A 40 -8.98 11.65 -9.23
N ALA A 41 -8.96 11.85 -10.55
CA ALA A 41 -9.72 11.01 -11.50
C ALA A 41 -11.20 10.81 -11.09
N MET A 42 -11.87 11.89 -10.68
CA MET A 42 -13.29 11.92 -10.28
C MET A 42 -13.63 11.06 -9.05
N ARG A 43 -12.65 10.69 -8.22
CA ARG A 43 -12.86 9.96 -6.95
C ARG A 43 -12.12 10.65 -5.80
N PRO A 44 -12.67 10.63 -4.58
CA PRO A 44 -11.97 11.12 -3.41
C PRO A 44 -10.87 10.13 -3.00
N PHE A 45 -9.68 10.67 -2.73
CA PHE A 45 -8.54 9.94 -2.21
C PHE A 45 -8.05 10.59 -0.93
N ARG A 46 -7.77 9.79 0.10
CA ARG A 46 -7.05 10.27 1.27
C ARG A 46 -5.55 10.19 1.01
N CYS A 47 -4.86 11.32 1.13
CA CYS A 47 -3.48 11.44 0.74
C CYS A 47 -2.62 12.07 1.83
N LEU A 48 -1.36 11.65 1.86
CA LEU A 48 -0.29 12.27 2.61
C LEU A 48 0.54 13.10 1.62
N THR A 49 0.57 14.43 1.81
CA THR A 49 1.35 15.34 0.97
C THR A 49 2.70 15.63 1.60
N GLY A 50 3.77 15.25 0.91
CA GLY A 50 5.15 15.58 1.27
C GLY A 50 5.73 16.67 0.39
N PRO A 51 7.02 17.02 0.60
CA PRO A 51 7.70 18.09 -0.12
C PRO A 51 7.85 17.80 -1.63
N THR A 52 8.05 16.54 -2.00
CA THR A 52 8.33 16.12 -3.40
C THR A 52 7.26 15.20 -3.97
N GLN A 53 6.48 14.54 -3.13
CA GLN A 53 5.50 13.53 -3.53
C GLN A 53 4.26 13.61 -2.67
N ARG A 54 3.12 13.26 -3.27
CA ARG A 54 1.89 12.93 -2.57
C ARG A 54 1.63 11.44 -2.73
N LEU A 55 1.37 10.76 -1.61
CA LEU A 55 0.95 9.36 -1.57
C LEU A 55 -0.54 9.30 -1.24
N CYS A 56 -1.32 8.75 -2.16
CA CYS A 56 -2.77 8.63 -2.03
C CYS A 56 -3.16 7.17 -1.79
N SER A 57 -3.92 6.90 -0.74
CA SER A 57 -4.34 5.56 -0.37
C SER A 57 -5.20 4.93 -1.46
N PHE A 58 -4.83 3.72 -1.89
CA PHE A 58 -5.56 2.92 -2.88
C PHE A 58 -5.72 1.50 -2.32
N PRO A 59 -6.59 1.28 -1.32
CA PRO A 59 -6.76 -0.05 -0.75
C PRO A 59 -7.42 -0.99 -1.78
N VAL A 60 -6.88 -2.18 -1.94
CA VAL A 60 -7.45 -3.24 -2.77
C VAL A 60 -8.13 -4.29 -1.88
N GLU A 61 -9.45 -4.39 -1.97
CA GLU A 61 -10.28 -5.24 -1.12
C GLU A 61 -10.89 -6.41 -1.93
N ARG A 62 -10.04 -7.27 -2.49
CA ARG A 62 -10.48 -8.41 -3.33
C ARG A 62 -10.45 -9.76 -2.63
N GLU A 63 -10.01 -9.80 -1.38
CA GLU A 63 -9.93 -11.00 -0.57
C GLU A 63 -10.23 -10.71 0.90
N PRO A 64 -10.50 -11.73 1.74
CA PRO A 64 -10.73 -11.53 3.17
C PRO A 64 -9.55 -10.81 3.83
N GLN A 65 -9.85 -9.88 4.74
CA GLN A 65 -8.85 -9.17 5.55
C GLN A 65 -8.27 -10.08 6.64
N VAL A 66 -7.59 -11.14 6.21
CA VAL A 66 -6.99 -12.17 7.08
C VAL A 66 -5.57 -12.45 6.62
N VAL A 67 -4.61 -12.37 7.52
CA VAL A 67 -3.19 -12.62 7.24
C VAL A 67 -2.62 -13.73 8.11
N SER A 68 -1.46 -14.23 7.72
CA SER A 68 -0.58 -15.07 8.55
C SER A 68 0.86 -14.59 8.42
N ALA A 69 1.77 -15.08 9.27
CA ALA A 69 3.19 -14.73 9.16
C ALA A 69 3.82 -15.11 7.80
N GLY A 70 3.27 -16.12 7.11
CA GLY A 70 3.71 -16.56 5.78
C GLY A 70 2.93 -15.96 4.61
N ASP A 71 1.86 -15.21 4.88
CA ASP A 71 1.02 -14.59 3.84
C ASP A 71 0.47 -13.26 4.34
N LEU A 72 1.15 -12.18 3.94
CA LEU A 72 0.79 -10.79 4.26
C LEU A 72 0.14 -10.06 3.07
N VAL A 73 0.00 -10.70 1.91
CA VAL A 73 -0.56 -10.10 0.68
C VAL A 73 -1.88 -9.35 0.89
N PRO A 74 -2.86 -9.88 1.66
CA PRO A 74 -4.09 -9.14 1.93
C PRO A 74 -3.85 -7.76 2.57
N LEU A 75 -2.89 -7.67 3.49
CA LEU A 75 -2.53 -6.44 4.19
C LEU A 75 -1.70 -5.51 3.31
N GLU A 76 -0.81 -6.07 2.48
CA GLU A 76 -0.06 -5.30 1.48
C GLU A 76 -1.00 -4.60 0.50
N TYR A 77 -2.04 -5.31 0.04
CA TYR A 77 -3.10 -4.79 -0.84
C TYR A 77 -3.96 -3.73 -0.16
N ALA A 78 -4.29 -3.91 1.13
CA ALA A 78 -4.99 -2.90 1.91
C ALA A 78 -4.16 -1.63 2.17
N LEU A 79 -2.83 -1.71 2.01
CA LEU A 79 -1.87 -0.62 2.21
C LEU A 79 -1.13 -0.27 0.91
N MET A 80 -1.81 -0.35 -0.24
CA MET A 80 -1.30 0.16 -1.50
C MET A 80 -1.56 1.66 -1.66
N PHE A 81 -0.68 2.33 -2.38
CA PHE A 81 -0.77 3.77 -2.62
C PHE A 81 -0.53 4.09 -4.09
N MET A 82 -1.04 5.24 -4.51
CA MET A 82 -0.66 5.89 -5.76
C MET A 82 0.24 7.07 -5.45
N ARG A 83 1.42 7.16 -6.09
CA ARG A 83 2.25 8.36 -5.99
C ARG A 83 1.91 9.36 -7.10
N THR A 84 1.92 10.64 -6.74
CA THR A 84 1.76 11.75 -7.68
C THR A 84 2.59 12.95 -7.23
N ALA A 85 2.80 13.92 -8.12
CA ALA A 85 3.41 15.19 -7.74
C ALA A 85 2.41 16.00 -6.86
N PRO A 86 2.87 16.76 -5.85
CA PRO A 86 1.97 17.50 -4.95
C PRO A 86 0.97 18.44 -5.64
N ALA A 87 1.31 19.04 -6.78
CA ALA A 87 0.38 19.92 -7.50
C ALA A 87 -0.46 19.21 -8.57
N SER A 88 -0.27 17.90 -8.77
CA SER A 88 -0.95 17.16 -9.84
C SER A 88 -2.40 16.83 -9.47
N LEU A 89 -3.29 17.04 -10.43
CA LEU A 89 -4.69 16.58 -10.38
C LEU A 89 -4.88 15.23 -11.11
N HIS A 90 -3.82 14.72 -11.74
CA HIS A 90 -3.83 13.46 -12.46
C HIS A 90 -3.20 12.35 -11.62
N ILE A 91 -3.70 11.14 -11.86
CA ILE A 91 -3.16 9.89 -11.31
C ILE A 91 -2.76 9.01 -12.50
N ASN A 92 -1.61 8.35 -12.39
CA ASN A 92 -1.12 7.44 -13.41
C ASN A 92 -1.07 6.03 -12.80
N PRO A 93 -1.81 5.03 -13.34
CA PRO A 93 -1.80 3.65 -12.86
C PRO A 93 -0.40 3.03 -12.70
N PHE A 94 0.57 3.44 -13.52
CA PHE A 94 1.96 2.97 -13.45
C PHE A 94 2.74 3.50 -12.23
N ASN A 95 2.17 4.43 -11.47
CA ASN A 95 2.76 5.01 -10.28
C ASN A 95 2.24 4.34 -8.99
N GLY A 96 1.89 3.07 -9.06
CA GLY A 96 1.55 2.29 -7.88
C GLY A 96 2.75 2.13 -6.95
N VAL A 97 2.49 2.18 -5.65
CA VAL A 97 3.45 1.88 -4.59
C VAL A 97 2.89 0.72 -3.79
N TYR A 98 3.61 -0.39 -3.84
CA TYR A 98 3.32 -1.62 -3.12
C TYR A 98 4.42 -1.89 -2.11
N TYR A 99 4.08 -2.03 -0.83
CA TYR A 99 5.05 -2.38 0.20
C TYR A 99 5.10 -3.88 0.36
N ARG A 100 6.18 -4.52 -0.09
CA ARG A 100 6.41 -5.96 0.14
C ARG A 100 6.81 -6.17 1.58
N MET A 101 5.96 -6.86 2.34
CA MET A 101 6.02 -6.99 3.78
C MET A 101 6.65 -8.31 4.24
N LYS A 102 7.23 -8.27 5.43
CA LYS A 102 7.68 -9.44 6.18
C LYS A 102 7.55 -9.18 7.68
N VAL A 103 7.33 -10.25 8.44
CA VAL A 103 7.41 -10.21 9.91
C VAL A 103 8.89 -10.21 10.32
N VAL A 104 9.28 -9.28 11.19
CA VAL A 104 10.62 -9.16 11.76
C VAL A 104 10.48 -9.01 13.26
N GLY A 105 10.66 -10.11 14.01
CA GLY A 105 10.40 -10.11 15.45
C GLY A 105 8.91 -9.81 15.73
N GLU A 106 8.64 -8.76 16.49
CA GLU A 106 7.27 -8.34 16.86
C GLU A 106 6.69 -7.27 15.93
N ARG A 107 7.40 -6.89 14.86
CA ARG A 107 6.96 -5.87 13.90
C ARG A 107 6.78 -6.41 12.49
N ILE A 108 6.05 -5.67 11.66
CA ILE A 108 6.00 -5.89 10.21
C ILE A 108 6.76 -4.77 9.53
N GLU A 109 7.69 -5.14 8.65
CA GLU A 109 8.45 -4.22 7.80
C GLU A 109 8.06 -4.42 6.34
N GLY A 110 7.80 -3.34 5.63
CA GLY A 110 7.52 -3.32 4.20
C GLY A 110 8.52 -2.49 3.41
N GLN A 111 8.98 -3.01 2.27
CA GLN A 111 9.83 -2.28 1.32
C GLN A 111 9.01 -1.86 0.10
N ALA A 112 9.09 -0.58 -0.26
CA ALA A 112 8.41 -0.05 -1.43
C ALA A 112 8.88 -0.70 -2.73
N HIS A 113 7.92 -1.06 -3.57
CA HIS A 113 8.07 -1.50 -4.93
C HIS A 113 7.15 -0.67 -5.83
N ASP A 114 7.63 -0.38 -7.02
CA ASP A 114 6.85 0.19 -8.10
C ASP A 114 6.03 -0.91 -8.76
N VAL A 115 4.76 -0.60 -9.01
CA VAL A 115 3.82 -1.55 -9.60
C VAL A 115 2.84 -0.85 -10.55
N ASP A 116 2.45 -1.56 -11.60
CA ASP A 116 1.33 -1.18 -12.43
C ASP A 116 0.00 -1.58 -11.77
N MET A 117 -0.87 -0.59 -11.58
CA MET A 117 -2.16 -0.73 -10.90
C MET A 117 -3.30 -1.12 -11.83
N ASP A 118 -3.07 -1.16 -13.14
CA ASP A 118 -4.08 -1.53 -14.14
C ASP A 118 -4.78 -2.87 -13.82
N PRO A 119 -4.10 -3.94 -13.36
CA PRO A 119 -4.79 -5.19 -12.99
C PRO A 119 -5.83 -5.04 -11.85
N PHE A 120 -5.70 -4.01 -11.02
CA PHE A 120 -6.65 -3.69 -9.95
C PHE A 120 -7.73 -2.71 -10.38
N ILE A 121 -7.41 -1.77 -11.28
CA ILE A 121 -8.37 -0.78 -11.81
C ILE A 121 -9.27 -1.43 -12.86
N THR A 122 -8.69 -2.25 -13.73
CA THR A 122 -9.34 -2.93 -14.85
C THR A 122 -9.19 -4.46 -14.69
N PRO A 123 -9.91 -5.09 -13.75
CA PRO A 123 -9.80 -6.53 -13.46
C PRO A 123 -9.98 -7.44 -14.68
N ASP A 124 -10.76 -6.99 -15.67
CA ASP A 124 -11.03 -7.79 -16.86
C ASP A 124 -9.82 -7.94 -17.78
N ALA A 125 -8.78 -7.12 -17.59
CA ALA A 125 -7.50 -7.26 -18.27
C ALA A 125 -6.69 -8.49 -17.81
N VAL A 126 -7.07 -9.13 -16.70
CA VAL A 126 -6.43 -10.36 -16.21
C VAL A 126 -7.39 -11.55 -16.16
N PRO A 127 -6.89 -12.79 -16.39
CA PRO A 127 -7.70 -14.01 -16.27
C PRO A 127 -8.41 -14.11 -14.92
N ALA A 128 -9.62 -14.66 -14.91
CA ALA A 128 -10.50 -14.69 -13.73
C ALA A 128 -9.82 -15.30 -12.50
N GLU A 129 -9.02 -16.34 -12.70
CA GLU A 129 -8.29 -17.09 -11.68
C GLU A 129 -7.18 -16.26 -11.01
N ARG A 130 -6.78 -15.13 -11.63
CA ARG A 130 -5.75 -14.21 -11.13
C ARG A 130 -6.33 -12.93 -10.54
N ARG A 131 -7.62 -12.66 -10.68
CA ARG A 131 -8.19 -11.34 -10.31
C ARG A 131 -8.07 -11.02 -8.82
N THR A 132 -8.03 -12.03 -7.96
CA THR A 132 -7.86 -11.87 -6.51
C THR A 132 -6.46 -11.39 -6.15
N ARG A 133 -5.42 -12.04 -6.71
CA ARG A 133 -4.00 -11.70 -6.53
C ARG A 133 -3.32 -11.59 -7.89
N PRO A 134 -3.48 -10.44 -8.60
CA PRO A 134 -3.03 -10.32 -9.97
C PRO A 134 -1.51 -10.19 -10.08
N LEU A 135 -0.86 -9.62 -9.06
CA LEU A 135 0.59 -9.35 -9.05
C LEU A 135 1.41 -10.62 -8.86
N ARG A 136 2.55 -10.67 -9.56
CA ARG A 136 3.62 -11.66 -9.44
C ARG A 136 4.92 -10.93 -9.12
N ASP A 137 5.94 -11.68 -8.70
CA ASP A 137 7.26 -11.11 -8.43
C ASP A 137 7.84 -10.33 -9.61
N ALA A 138 7.57 -10.75 -10.85
CA ALA A 138 8.01 -10.08 -12.07
C ALA A 138 7.30 -8.73 -12.33
N ASP A 139 6.14 -8.51 -11.71
CA ASP A 139 5.36 -7.27 -11.83
C ASP A 139 5.83 -6.21 -10.82
N LEU A 140 6.73 -6.59 -9.89
CA LEU A 140 7.23 -5.75 -8.80
C LEU A 140 8.66 -5.28 -9.11
N SER A 141 8.83 -3.97 -9.29
CA SER A 141 10.15 -3.36 -9.39
C SER A 141 10.54 -2.78 -8.05
N VAL A 142 11.71 -3.12 -7.50
CA VAL A 142 12.18 -2.54 -6.22
C VAL A 142 12.23 -1.02 -6.36
N GLY A 143 11.53 -0.30 -5.48
CA GLY A 143 11.48 1.16 -5.51
C GLY A 143 12.86 1.73 -5.16
N ASP A 144 13.37 2.65 -5.98
CA ASP A 144 14.61 3.36 -5.67
C ASP A 144 14.40 4.23 -4.41
N PRO A 145 15.13 4.00 -3.31
CA PRO A 145 14.98 4.79 -2.09
C PRO A 145 15.25 6.29 -2.27
N LYS A 146 15.95 6.69 -3.34
CA LYS A 146 16.17 8.10 -3.68
C LYS A 146 14.97 8.73 -4.38
N SER A 147 14.20 7.93 -5.12
CA SER A 147 13.02 8.40 -5.84
C SER A 147 11.74 8.29 -5.01
N HIS A 148 11.70 7.38 -4.04
CA HIS A 148 10.57 7.26 -3.10
C HIS A 148 10.78 8.17 -1.89
N TRP A 149 9.80 9.04 -1.62
CA TRP A 149 9.83 9.85 -0.40
C TRP A 149 9.78 8.98 0.86
N LEU A 150 8.95 7.92 0.85
CA LEU A 150 8.73 7.03 1.98
C LEU A 150 8.92 5.55 1.58
N PRO A 151 10.16 5.08 1.38
CA PRO A 151 10.43 3.74 0.86
C PRO A 151 10.15 2.60 1.86
N THR A 152 9.91 2.91 3.14
CA THR A 152 9.73 1.90 4.18
C THR A 152 8.38 2.03 4.86
N LEU A 153 7.71 0.91 5.07
CA LEU A 153 6.50 0.79 5.89
C LEU A 153 6.81 0.02 7.17
N LEU A 154 6.30 0.50 8.29
CA LEU A 154 6.46 -0.14 9.61
C LEU A 154 5.12 -0.26 10.30
N ILE A 155 4.83 -1.44 10.85
CA ILE A 155 3.72 -1.70 11.77
C ILE A 155 4.32 -2.25 13.06
N GLU A 156 4.08 -1.54 14.16
CA GLU A 156 4.60 -1.78 15.52
C GLU A 156 3.45 -1.66 16.53
#